data_AF-A0A1G3M9G6-F1
#
_entry.id   AF-A0A1G3M9G6-F1
#
_cell.length_a   1.000
_cell.length_b   1.000
_cell.length_c   1.000
_cell.angle_alpha   90.00
_cell.angle_beta   90.00
_cell.angle_gamma   90.00
#
_symmetry.space_group_name_H-M   'P 1'
#
loop_
_entity.id
_entity.type
_entity.pdbx_description
1 polymer ?
#
loop_
_entity_poly.entity_id
_entity_poly.type
_entity_poly.pdbx_seq_one_letter_code
_entity_poly.pdbx_strand_id
1 'polypeptide(L)'
;MTFPGDPDFKYIDEDERRLIEDIEEHSDEWQPMQGKALADMRTKLAVAAKNTMARLENKTERMNIRMTQRDMANLKITAAREGLPYQSLVTSILHKFTEGRLVDIEEARKVLRE
;
A
#
# COMPACT_ATOMS: atom_id res chain seq x y z
N MET A 1 21.42 -4.13 -13.21
CA MET A 1 20.56 -3.08 -13.77
C MET A 1 21.41 -2.42 -14.83
N THR A 2 21.07 -2.63 -16.11
CA THR A 2 21.80 -2.10 -17.26
C THR A 2 21.23 -0.74 -17.65
N PHE A 3 22.07 0.19 -18.08
CA PHE A 3 21.68 1.54 -18.49
C PHE A 3 21.78 1.71 -20.01
N PRO A 4 21.06 2.67 -20.61
CA PRO A 4 21.23 3.02 -22.02
C PRO A 4 22.72 3.32 -22.30
N GLY A 5 23.33 2.55 -23.22
CA GLY A 5 24.76 2.60 -23.51
C GLY A 5 25.58 1.40 -23.03
N ASP A 6 25.03 0.54 -22.16
CA ASP A 6 25.66 -0.74 -21.81
C ASP A 6 25.47 -1.78 -22.93
N PRO A 7 26.47 -2.65 -23.21
CA PRO A 7 26.38 -3.66 -24.27
C PRO A 7 25.29 -4.73 -24.05
N ASP A 8 24.86 -4.93 -22.80
CA ASP A 8 23.76 -5.82 -22.41
C ASP A 8 22.44 -5.07 -22.13
N PHE A 9 22.31 -3.82 -22.58
CA PHE A 9 21.09 -3.04 -22.42
C PHE A 9 19.98 -3.54 -23.34
N LYS A 10 18.81 -3.81 -22.77
CA LYS A 10 17.63 -4.25 -23.50
C LYS A 10 16.43 -3.47 -23.02
N TYR A 11 15.74 -2.82 -23.96
CA TYR A 11 14.48 -2.16 -23.72
C TYR A 11 13.44 -3.17 -23.21
N ILE A 12 12.73 -2.83 -22.13
CA ILE A 12 11.66 -3.65 -21.56
C ILE A 12 10.45 -3.71 -22.50
N ASP A 13 10.18 -2.63 -23.24
CA ASP A 13 9.12 -2.54 -24.25
C ASP A 13 9.41 -1.44 -25.31
N GLU A 14 8.54 -1.37 -26.32
CA GLU A 14 8.63 -0.38 -27.41
C GLU A 14 8.38 1.05 -26.94
N ASP A 15 7.58 1.22 -25.87
CA ASP A 15 7.29 2.53 -25.28
C ASP A 15 8.52 3.09 -24.56
N GLU A 16 9.28 2.27 -23.84
CA GLU A 16 10.53 2.66 -23.19
C GLU A 16 11.59 3.07 -24.21
N ARG A 17 11.68 2.33 -25.32
CA ARG A 17 12.61 2.67 -26.41
C ARG A 17 12.32 4.07 -26.96
N ARG A 18 11.05 4.32 -27.29
CA ARG A 18 10.62 5.61 -27.83
C ARG A 18 10.87 6.75 -26.84
N LEU A 19 10.62 6.52 -25.56
CA LEU A 19 10.86 7.51 -24.51
C LEU A 19 12.35 7.87 -24.38
N ILE A 20 13.25 6.89 -24.44
CA ILE A 20 14.70 7.12 -24.35
C ILE A 20 15.19 7.90 -25.59
N GLU A 21 14.74 7.52 -26.77
CA GLU A 21 15.08 8.19 -28.04
C GLU A 21 14.61 9.65 -28.05
N ASP A 22 13.36 9.90 -27.63
CA ASP A 22 12.80 11.26 -27.52
C ASP A 22 13.60 12.12 -26.51
N ILE A 23 14.03 11.54 -25.38
CA ILE A 23 14.83 12.23 -24.36
C ILE A 23 16.23 12.57 -24.86
N GLU A 24 16.90 11.65 -25.55
CA GLU A 24 18.25 11.87 -26.10
C GLU A 24 18.23 12.92 -27.22
N GLU A 25 17.25 12.84 -28.14
CA GLU A 25 17.14 13.71 -29.30
C GLU A 25 16.73 15.15 -28.94
N HIS A 26 15.85 15.32 -27.95
CA HIS A 26 15.30 16.63 -27.58
C HIS A 26 15.87 17.17 -26.27
N SER A 27 16.93 16.55 -25.71
CA SER A 27 17.55 16.88 -24.42
C SER A 27 17.85 18.38 -24.25
N ASP A 28 18.27 19.06 -25.32
CA ASP A 28 18.60 20.49 -25.33
C ASP A 28 17.38 21.43 -25.35
N GLU A 29 16.18 20.93 -25.64
CA GLU A 29 14.94 21.73 -25.72
C GLU A 29 14.16 21.78 -24.40
N TRP A 30 14.50 20.90 -23.44
CA TRP A 30 13.78 20.81 -22.17
C TRP A 30 14.11 22.00 -21.27
N GLN A 31 13.14 22.91 -21.13
CA GLN A 31 13.24 24.00 -20.16
C GLN A 31 12.61 23.62 -18.82
N PRO A 32 13.26 23.94 -17.68
CA PRO A 32 12.67 23.71 -16.37
C PRO A 32 11.38 24.53 -16.23
N MET A 33 10.27 23.88 -15.87
CA MET A 33 9.00 24.54 -15.60
C MET A 33 9.16 25.51 -14.42
N GLN A 34 8.92 26.80 -14.64
CA GLN A 34 9.02 27.85 -13.62
C GLN A 34 7.64 28.47 -13.30
N GLY A 35 7.48 28.95 -12.06
CA GLY A 35 6.30 29.72 -11.64
C GLY A 35 5.04 28.89 -11.36
N LYS A 36 3.86 29.40 -11.74
CA LYS A 36 2.54 28.80 -11.43
C LYS A 36 2.36 27.39 -11.99
N ALA A 37 2.97 27.08 -13.14
CA ALA A 37 2.88 25.76 -13.76
C ALA A 37 3.50 24.66 -12.88
N LEU A 38 4.60 24.95 -12.17
CA LEU A 38 5.22 24.03 -11.23
C LEU A 38 4.33 23.76 -10.01
N ALA A 39 3.65 24.79 -9.51
CA ALA A 39 2.73 24.67 -8.39
C ALA A 39 1.52 23.79 -8.76
N ASP A 40 0.93 24.01 -9.93
CA ASP A 40 -0.20 23.21 -10.43
C ASP A 40 0.20 21.76 -10.77
N MET A 41 1.42 21.55 -11.25
CA MET A 41 1.92 20.18 -11.49
C MET A 41 2.17 19.46 -10.16
N ARG A 42 2.73 20.15 -9.15
CA ARG A 42 2.93 19.59 -7.81
C ARG A 42 1.62 19.21 -7.14
N THR A 43 0.57 20.02 -7.27
CA THR A 43 -0.75 19.69 -6.70
C THR A 43 -1.34 18.48 -7.42
N LYS A 44 -1.28 18.42 -8.76
CA LYS A 44 -1.72 17.24 -9.53
C LYS A 44 -0.97 15.97 -9.16
N LEU A 45 0.36 16.05 -9.04
CA LEU A 45 1.20 14.92 -8.61
C LEU A 45 0.89 14.49 -7.17
N ALA A 46 0.67 15.45 -6.26
CA ALA A 46 0.26 15.14 -4.89
C ALA A 46 -1.12 14.47 -4.83
N VAL A 47 -2.06 14.87 -5.68
CA VAL A 47 -3.37 14.22 -5.82
C VAL A 47 -3.21 12.81 -6.41
N ALA A 48 -2.38 12.64 -7.44
CA ALA A 48 -2.10 11.34 -8.03
C ALA A 48 -1.46 10.39 -7.00
N ALA A 49 -0.47 10.85 -6.23
CA ALA A 49 0.17 10.07 -5.17
C ALA A 49 -0.84 9.65 -4.09
N LYS A 50 -1.67 10.57 -3.61
CA LYS A 50 -2.74 10.27 -2.64
C LYS A 50 -3.73 9.24 -3.18
N ASN A 51 -4.12 9.37 -4.44
CA ASN A 51 -5.05 8.45 -5.08
C ASN A 51 -4.44 7.06 -5.26
N THR A 52 -3.14 6.95 -5.54
CA THR A 52 -2.43 5.67 -5.65
C THR A 52 -2.28 4.99 -4.29
N MET A 53 -1.97 5.74 -3.22
CA MET A 53 -1.92 5.18 -1.86
C MET A 53 -3.28 4.64 -1.43
N ALA A 54 -4.35 5.40 -1.65
CA ALA A 54 -5.71 4.93 -1.39
C ALA A 54 -6.08 3.69 -2.23
N ARG A 55 -5.58 3.57 -3.47
CA ARG A 55 -5.84 2.41 -4.33
C ARG A 55 -5.08 1.15 -3.88
N LEU A 56 -3.87 1.33 -3.34
CA LEU A 56 -3.04 0.24 -2.80
C LEU A 56 -3.60 -0.28 -1.47
N GLU A 57 -4.03 0.60 -0.57
CA GLU A 57 -4.69 0.23 0.69
C GLU A 57 -6.01 -0.50 0.47
N ASN A 58 -6.76 -0.11 -0.57
CA ASN A 58 -8.03 -0.73 -0.94
C ASN A 58 -7.89 -1.97 -1.85
N LYS A 59 -6.67 -2.45 -2.11
CA LYS A 59 -6.49 -3.68 -2.89
C LYS A 59 -6.89 -4.87 -2.03
N THR A 60 -8.18 -5.20 -2.08
CA THR A 60 -8.77 -6.31 -1.33
C THR A 60 -8.28 -7.63 -1.91
N GLU A 61 -7.36 -8.30 -1.22
CA GLU A 61 -7.01 -9.69 -1.47
C GLU A 61 -7.99 -10.61 -0.71
N ARG A 62 -8.51 -11.66 -1.38
CA ARG A 62 -9.49 -12.58 -0.79
C ARG A 62 -8.76 -13.76 -0.14
N MET A 63 -8.90 -13.91 1.18
CA MET A 63 -8.38 -15.04 1.95
C MET A 63 -9.52 -15.88 2.51
N ASN A 64 -9.49 -17.20 2.28
CA ASN A 64 -10.41 -18.15 2.91
C ASN A 64 -9.74 -18.77 4.14
N ILE A 65 -10.33 -18.60 5.31
CA ILE A 65 -9.82 -19.15 6.58
C ILE A 65 -10.79 -20.24 7.06
N ARG A 66 -10.27 -21.45 7.34
CA ARG A 66 -11.01 -22.50 8.04
C ARG A 66 -10.82 -22.34 9.54
N MET A 67 -11.91 -22.37 10.29
CA MET A 67 -11.90 -22.28 11.75
C MET A 67 -12.87 -23.29 12.36
N THR A 68 -12.66 -23.64 13.62
CA THR A 68 -13.55 -24.58 14.32
C THR A 68 -14.91 -23.92 14.61
N GLN A 69 -15.95 -24.74 14.80
CA GLN A 69 -17.29 -24.21 15.15
C GLN A 69 -17.27 -23.42 16.46
N ARG A 70 -16.46 -23.85 17.43
CA ARG A 70 -16.33 -23.20 18.73
C ARG A 70 -15.72 -21.80 18.60
N ASP A 71 -14.65 -21.67 17.82
CA ASP A 71 -13.98 -20.38 17.60
C ASP A 71 -14.87 -19.41 16.85
N MET A 72 -15.59 -19.90 15.82
CA MET A 72 -16.56 -19.09 15.08
C MET A 72 -17.68 -18.56 15.99
N ALA A 73 -18.19 -19.37 16.91
CA ALA A 73 -19.21 -18.95 17.86
C ALA A 73 -18.68 -17.88 18.83
N ASN A 74 -17.49 -18.09 19.39
CA ASN A 74 -16.85 -17.12 20.28
C ASN A 74 -16.60 -15.79 19.58
N LEU A 75 -16.10 -15.82 18.34
CA LEU A 75 -15.82 -14.62 17.55
C LEU A 75 -17.11 -13.83 17.28
N LYS A 76 -18.23 -14.49 16.96
CA LYS A 76 -19.53 -13.84 16.82
C LYS A 76 -20.00 -13.17 18.10
N ILE A 77 -19.79 -13.81 19.26
CA ILE A 77 -20.15 -13.23 20.57
C ILE A 77 -19.31 -11.98 20.84
N THR A 78 -18.00 -12.05 20.62
CA THR A 78 -17.10 -10.89 20.80
C THR A 78 -17.47 -9.75 19.86
N ALA A 79 -17.75 -10.06 18.60
CA ALA A 79 -18.18 -9.07 17.61
C ALA A 79 -19.52 -8.41 17.99
N ALA A 80 -20.50 -9.20 18.46
CA ALA A 80 -21.77 -8.69 18.94
C ALA A 80 -21.62 -7.78 20.17
N ARG A 81 -20.67 -8.09 21.07
CA ARG A 81 -20.37 -7.22 22.23
C ARG A 81 -19.76 -5.89 21.82
N GLU A 82 -18.90 -5.87 20.81
CA GLU A 82 -18.34 -4.63 20.27
C GLU A 82 -19.28 -3.91 19.29
N GLY A 83 -20.44 -4.49 18.97
CA GLY A 83 -21.39 -3.92 18.01
C GLY A 83 -20.91 -3.95 16.56
N LEU A 84 -19.92 -4.79 16.24
CA LEU A 84 -19.31 -4.90 14.92
C LEU A 84 -19.66 -6.23 14.24
N PRO A 85 -19.71 -6.28 12.90
CA PRO A 85 -19.75 -7.54 12.18
C PRO A 85 -18.51 -8.38 12.47
N TYR A 86 -18.66 -9.71 12.56
CA TYR A 86 -17.54 -10.61 12.84
C TYR A 86 -16.42 -10.52 11.79
N GLN A 87 -16.77 -10.26 10.52
CA GLN A 87 -15.78 -10.07 9.45
C GLN A 87 -14.93 -8.82 9.70
N SER A 88 -15.58 -7.70 10.06
CA SER A 88 -14.90 -6.44 10.40
C SER A 88 -14.01 -6.58 11.62
N LEU A 89 -14.44 -7.34 12.63
CA LEU A 89 -13.62 -7.62 13.81
C LEU A 89 -12.35 -8.40 13.44
N VAL A 90 -12.47 -9.45 12.62
CA VAL A 90 -11.33 -10.25 12.15
C VAL A 90 -10.35 -9.39 11.36
N THR A 91 -10.84 -8.56 10.44
CA THR A 91 -10.03 -7.62 9.68
C THR A 91 -9.31 -6.64 10.60
N SER A 92 -10.00 -6.08 11.60
CA SER A 92 -9.40 -5.17 12.59
C SER A 92 -8.28 -5.84 13.40
N ILE A 93 -8.46 -7.10 13.80
CA ILE A 93 -7.45 -7.87 14.53
C ILE A 93 -6.23 -8.13 13.63
N LEU A 94 -6.44 -8.52 12.38
CA LEU A 94 -5.36 -8.74 11.41
C LEU A 94 -4.55 -7.46 11.19
N HIS A 95 -5.21 -6.31 10.99
CA HIS A 95 -4.52 -5.02 10.86
C HIS A 95 -3.69 -4.69 12.11
N LYS A 96 -4.29 -4.80 13.31
CA LYS A 96 -3.58 -4.58 14.57
C LYS A 96 -2.38 -5.52 14.74
N PHE A 97 -2.50 -6.76 14.29
CA PHE A 97 -1.42 -7.74 14.35
C PHE A 97 -0.29 -7.40 13.38
N THR A 98 -0.59 -7.05 12.12
CA THR A 98 0.43 -6.66 11.13
C THR A 98 1.18 -5.38 11.48
N GLU A 99 0.53 -4.46 12.20
CA GLU A 99 1.12 -3.20 12.65
C GLU A 99 1.91 -3.35 13.96
N GLY A 100 1.97 -4.54 14.55
CA GLY A 100 2.63 -4.79 15.83
C GLY A 100 1.96 -4.12 17.04
N ARG A 101 0.70 -3.68 16.88
CA ARG A 101 -0.10 -3.02 17.94
C ARG A 101 -1.01 -3.98 18.70
N LEU A 102 -0.98 -5.26 18.37
CA LEU A 102 -1.71 -6.28 19.10
C LEU A 102 -0.99 -6.55 20.43
N VAL A 103 -1.36 -5.79 21.46
CA VAL A 103 -0.89 -6.05 22.83
C VAL A 103 -1.64 -7.26 23.35
N ASP A 104 -0.92 -8.36 23.59
CA ASP A 104 -1.48 -9.50 24.28
C ASP A 104 -1.87 -9.06 25.71
N ILE A 105 -3.17 -9.13 26.00
CA ILE A 105 -3.72 -8.71 27.29
C ILE A 105 -3.22 -9.65 28.40
N GLU A 106 -2.87 -10.90 28.09
CA GLU A 106 -2.24 -11.83 29.05
C GLU A 106 -0.80 -11.42 29.39
N GLU A 107 -0.06 -10.92 28.40
CA GLU A 107 1.31 -10.44 28.59
C GLU A 107 1.32 -9.15 29.41
N ALA A 108 0.47 -8.17 29.06
CA ALA A 108 0.30 -6.94 29.84
C ALA A 108 -0.15 -7.21 31.30
N ARG A 109 -0.96 -8.24 31.52
CA ARG A 109 -1.42 -8.66 32.86
C ARG A 109 -0.38 -9.40 33.69
N LYS A 110 0.70 -9.92 33.08
CA LYS A 110 1.85 -10.45 33.81
C LYS A 110 2.72 -9.31 34.32
N VAL A 111 3.04 -8.33 33.46
CA VAL A 111 3.90 -7.20 33.84
C VAL A 111 3.25 -6.31 34.92
N LEU A 112 1.92 -6.22 34.97
CA LEU A 112 1.20 -5.48 36.02
C LEU A 112 1.05 -6.24 37.36
N ARG A 113 1.49 -7.51 37.43
CA ARG A 113 1.42 -8.34 38.65
C ARG A 113 2.79 -8.70 39.24
N GLU A 114 3.87 -8.24 38.63
CA GLU A 114 5.24 -8.23 39.20
C GLU A 114 5.56 -6.84 39.76
#